data_AF-A0A7W7Z941-F1
#
_entry.id   AF-A0A7W7Z941-F1
#
_cell.length_a   1.000
_cell.length_b   1.000
_cell.length_c   1.000
_cell.angle_alpha   90.00
_cell.angle_beta   90.00
_cell.angle_gamma   90.00
#
_symmetry.space_group_name_H-M   'P 1'
#
loop_
_entity.id
_entity.type
_entity.pdbx_description
1 polymer ?
#
loop_
_entity_poly.entity_id
_entity_poly.type
_entity_poly.pdbx_seq_one_letter_code
_entity_poly.pdbx_strand_id
1 'polypeptide(L)' 'MDPYDIALCKLKRDNDRDFQDMLFLARTTPFDLEVFEQRYREELRPYLFGSVGEADLTFARWMEAIKEDRGKAED' A
#
# COMPACT_ATOMS: atom_id res chain seq x y z
N MET A 1 -0.78 8.58 -14.60
CA MET A 1 -1.44 7.62 -13.68
C MET A 1 -0.66 7.72 -12.39
N ASP A 2 -1.33 8.02 -11.28
CA ASP A 2 -0.68 8.31 -10.02
C ASP A 2 -0.16 7.00 -9.37
N PRO A 3 1.05 6.97 -8.78
CA PRO A 3 1.59 5.78 -8.11
C PRO A 3 0.67 5.25 -6.99
N TYR A 4 -0.08 6.13 -6.31
CA TYR A 4 -1.00 5.75 -5.25
C TYR A 4 -2.24 5.04 -5.79
N ASP A 5 -2.80 5.50 -6.91
CA ASP A 5 -3.93 4.81 -7.58
C ASP A 5 -3.57 3.36 -7.96
N ILE A 6 -2.34 3.17 -8.45
CA ILE A 6 -1.82 1.85 -8.80
C ILE A 6 -1.68 1.01 -7.53
N ALA A 7 -1.09 1.55 -6.47
CA ALA A 7 -0.93 0.86 -5.20
C ALA A 7 -2.29 0.47 -4.56
N LEU A 8 -3.30 1.33 -4.63
CA LEU A 8 -4.65 1.04 -4.13
C LEU A 8 -5.35 -0.06 -4.94
N CYS A 9 -5.23 -0.02 -6.27
CA CYS A 9 -5.76 -1.09 -7.14
C CYS A 9 -5.09 -2.44 -6.84
N LYS A 10 -3.79 -2.42 -6.57
CA LYS A 10 -2.98 -3.60 -6.20
C LYS A 10 -3.38 -4.15 -4.84
N LEU A 11 -3.54 -3.28 -3.85
CA LEU A 11 -3.98 -3.63 -2.50
C LEU A 11 -5.36 -4.32 -2.50
N LYS A 12 -6.30 -3.85 -3.33
CA LYS A 12 -7.63 -4.48 -3.47
C LYS A 12 -7.55 -5.94 -3.96
N ARG A 13 -6.50 -6.30 -4.71
CA ARG A 13 -6.32 -7.65 -5.26
C ARG A 13 -5.50 -8.56 -4.35
N ASP A 14 -4.73 -7.97 -3.44
CA ASP A 14 -3.92 -8.63 -2.40
C ASP A 14 -3.20 -9.91 -2.87
N ASN A 15 -2.47 -9.84 -4.00
CA ASN A 15 -1.63 -10.94 -4.47
C ASN A 15 -0.16 -10.68 -4.12
N ASP A 16 0.60 -11.76 -3.88
CA ASP A 16 2.06 -11.69 -3.66
C ASP A 16 2.81 -10.87 -4.71
N ARG A 17 2.41 -11.01 -5.99
CA ARG A 17 3.01 -10.23 -7.08
C ARG A 17 2.74 -8.74 -6.95
N ASP A 18 1.51 -8.37 -6.57
CA ASP A 18 1.12 -6.98 -6.41
C ASP A 18 1.82 -6.34 -5.21
N PHE A 19 2.06 -7.11 -4.15
CA PHE A 19 2.84 -6.70 -3.00
C PHE A 19 4.31 -6.43 -3.37
N GLN A 20 4.96 -7.33 -4.10
CA GLN A 20 6.35 -7.13 -4.56
C GLN A 20 6.49 -5.93 -5.52
N ASP A 21 5.54 -5.78 -6.44
CA ASP A 21 5.46 -4.62 -7.34
C ASP A 21 5.35 -3.30 -6.54
N MET A 22 4.52 -3.30 -5.48
CA MET A 22 4.32 -2.14 -4.64
C MET A 22 5.59 -1.80 -3.85
N LEU A 23 6.28 -2.78 -3.25
CA LEU A 23 7.56 -2.55 -2.58
C LEU A 23 8.59 -1.93 -3.54
N PHE A 24 8.70 -2.48 -4.74
CA PHE A 24 9.61 -1.92 -5.76
C PHE A 24 9.21 -0.50 -6.17
N LEU A 25 7.92 -0.23 -6.34
CA LEU A 25 7.41 1.12 -6.65
C LEU A 25 7.71 2.10 -5.50
N ALA A 26 7.48 1.70 -4.25
CA ALA A 26 7.74 2.51 -3.07
C ALA A 26 9.24 2.77 -2.83
N ARG A 27 10.11 1.92 -3.37
CA ARG A 27 11.57 2.08 -3.37
C ARG A 27 12.09 2.94 -4.51
N THR A 28 11.49 2.84 -5.69
CA THR A 28 11.98 3.50 -6.92
C THR A 28 11.37 4.87 -7.17
N THR A 29 10.27 5.18 -6.49
CA THR A 29 9.56 6.46 -6.62
C THR A 29 9.44 7.14 -5.26
N PRO A 30 9.37 8.49 -5.21
CA PRO A 30 9.06 9.20 -3.97
C PRO A 30 7.62 8.86 -3.55
N PHE A 31 7.51 7.87 -2.67
CA PHE A 31 6.24 7.32 -2.23
C PHE A 31 5.98 7.65 -0.75
N ASP A 32 5.26 8.71 -0.47
CA ASP A 32 4.86 9.05 0.89
C ASP A 32 3.82 8.09 1.45
N LEU A 33 4.16 7.43 2.55
CA LEU A 33 3.29 6.49 3.25
C LEU A 33 2.08 7.19 3.88
N GLU A 34 2.25 8.43 4.34
CA GLU A 34 1.16 9.25 4.88
C GLU A 34 0.11 9.55 3.80
N VAL A 35 0.56 9.91 2.59
CA VAL A 35 -0.32 10.12 1.45
C VAL A 35 -1.03 8.81 1.07
N PHE A 36 -0.31 7.69 1.08
CA PHE A 36 -0.91 6.38 0.79
C PHE A 36 -1.99 5.99 1.80
N GLU A 37 -1.76 6.20 3.09
CA GLU A 37 -2.76 5.97 4.15
C GLU A 37 -3.98 6.86 4.01
N GLN A 38 -3.76 8.16 3.75
CA GLN A 38 -4.84 9.11 3.55
C GLN A 38 -5.72 8.70 2.36
N ARG A 39 -5.08 8.44 1.21
CA ARG A 39 -5.72 7.96 -0.02
C ARG A 39 -6.48 6.66 0.19
N TYR A 40 -5.90 5.69 0.90
CA TYR A 40 -6.59 4.45 1.26
C TYR A 40 -7.87 4.71 2.06
N ARG A 41 -7.81 5.58 3.07
CA ARG A 41 -8.96 5.90 3.94
C ARG A 41 -10.05 6.71 3.23
N GLU A 42 -9.68 7.61 2.33
CA GLU A 42 -10.63 8.47 1.63
C GLU A 42 -11.20 7.82 0.36
N GLU A 43 -10.41 7.03 -0.37
CA GLU A 43 -10.77 6.55 -1.70
C GLU A 43 -11.03 5.05 -1.80
N LEU A 44 -10.45 4.20 -0.95
CA LEU A 44 -10.66 2.75 -1.04
C LEU A 44 -11.55 2.23 0.10
N ARG A 45 -11.24 2.60 1.34
CA ARG A 45 -11.95 2.20 2.55
C ARG A 45 -13.47 2.39 2.51
N PRO A 46 -14.04 3.53 2.04
CA PRO A 46 -15.49 3.68 1.98
C PRO A 46 -16.17 2.78 0.92
N TYR A 47 -15.41 2.23 -0.03
CA TYR A 47 -15.93 1.34 -1.07
C TYR A 47 -15.79 -0.15 -0.70
N LEU A 48 -15.08 -0.47 0.39
CA LEU A 48 -14.88 -1.82 0.88
C LEU A 48 -16.03 -2.22 1.82
N PHE A 49 -17.20 -2.57 1.27
CA PHE A 49 -18.32 -3.03 2.09
C PHE A 49 -18.06 -4.46 2.62
N GLY A 50 -18.17 -4.66 3.94
CA GLY A 50 -18.12 -5.99 4.58
C GLY A 50 -16.73 -6.54 4.92
N SER A 51 -15.68 -6.14 4.18
CA SER A 51 -14.29 -6.61 4.40
C SER A 51 -13.33 -5.49 4.82
N VAL A 52 -13.84 -4.39 5.39
CA VAL A 52 -13.01 -3.25 5.85
C VAL A 52 -11.92 -3.70 6.82
N GLY A 53 -12.25 -4.59 7.78
CA GLY A 53 -11.29 -5.05 8.79
C GLY A 53 -10.14 -5.88 8.20
N GLU A 54 -10.43 -6.72 7.21
CA GLU A 54 -9.42 -7.51 6.50
C GLU A 54 -8.53 -6.61 5.65
N ALA A 55 -9.14 -5.66 4.93
CA ALA A 55 -8.41 -4.70 4.12
C ALA A 55 -7.53 -3.76 4.97
N ASP A 56 -8.03 -3.30 6.13
CA ASP A 56 -7.26 -2.49 7.09
C ASP A 56 -6.05 -3.29 7.61
N LEU A 57 -6.22 -4.59 7.88
CA LEU A 57 -5.13 -5.48 8.31
C LEU A 57 -4.09 -5.69 7.19
N THR A 58 -4.55 -5.96 5.96
CA THR A 58 -3.67 -6.08 4.79
C THR A 58 -2.91 -4.78 4.54
N PHE A 59 -3.59 -3.64 4.60
CA PHE A 59 -2.97 -2.33 4.46
C PHE A 59 -1.88 -2.08 5.51
N ALA A 60 -2.13 -2.42 6.77
CA ALA A 60 -1.15 -2.30 7.84
C ALA A 60 0.11 -3.14 7.56
N ARG A 61 -0.05 -4.40 7.13
CA ARG A 61 1.07 -5.27 6.74
C ARG A 61 1.89 -4.68 5.59
N TRP A 62 1.22 -4.11 4.60
CA TRP A 62 1.86 -3.45 3.47
C TRP A 62 2.68 -2.24 3.93
N MET A 63 2.12 -1.39 4.80
CA MET A 63 2.83 -0.25 5.39
C MET A 63 4.06 -0.65 6.19
N GLU A 64 3.95 -1.70 7.02
CA GLU A 64 5.07 -2.23 7.78
C GLU A 64 6.18 -2.76 6.86
N ALA A 65 5.82 -3.50 5.82
CA ALA A 65 6.78 -4.03 4.86
C ALA A 65 7.54 -2.94 4.10
N ILE A 66 6.85 -1.87 3.67
CA ILE A 66 7.51 -0.73 3.01
C ILE A 66 8.46 -0.03 3.99
N LYS A 67 8.04 0.16 5.24
CA LYS A 67 8.90 0.76 6.28
C LYS A 67 10.15 -0.09 6.51
N GLU A 68 10.00 -1.41 6.58
CA GLU A 68 11.12 -2.33 6.75
C GLU A 68 12.06 -2.32 5.53
N ASP A 69 11.52 -2.34 4.31
CA ASP A 69 12.32 -2.27 3.07
C ASP A 69 13.13 -0.98 2.99
N ARG A 70 12.53 0.16 3.40
CA ARG A 70 13.23 1.44 3.50
C ARG A 70 14.33 1.44 4.56
N GLY A 71 14.05 0.93 5.75
CA GLY A 71 15.05 0.84 6.82
C GLY A 71 16.21 -0.11 6.48
N LYS A 72 15.97 -1.14 5.65
CA LYS A 72 17.02 -2.04 5.13
C LYS A 72 17.87 -1.42 4.02
N ALA A 73 17.36 -0.42 3.31
CA ALA A 73 18.12 0.26 2.25
C ALA A 73 19.15 1.26 2.81
N GLU A 74 19.12 1.54 4.11
CA GLU A 74 20.02 2.46 4.81
C GLU A 74 21.20 1.76 5.53
N ASP A 75 21.33 0.41 5.44
CA ASP A 75 22.43 -0.40 6.00
C ASP A 75 23.49 -0.81 4.95
#